data_AF-A0A6J7C4U5-F1
#
_entry.id   AF-A0A6J7C4U5-F1
#
_cell.length_a   1.000
_cell.length_b   1.000
_cell.length_c   1.000
_cell.angle_alpha   90.00
_cell.angle_beta   90.00
_cell.angle_gamma   90.00
#
_symmetry.space_group_name_H-M   'P 1'
#
loop_
_entity.id
_entity.type
_entity.pdbx_description
1 polymer ?
#
loop_
_entity_poly.entity_id
_entity_poly.type
_entity_poly.pdbx_seq_one_letter_code
_entity_poly.pdbx_strand_id
1 'polypeptide(L)' 'MANAGPNTNGSQFFLISGASGVGLPPQYNHFGQVVKGLEIIEAMQNVDTDHSDRPRTPVVINSVTISVAD' A
#
# COMPACT_ATOMS: atom_id res chain seq x y z
N MET A 1 -5.16 -0.87 6.18
CA MET A 1 -4.91 0.49 6.72
C MET A 1 -3.78 0.40 7.71
N ALA A 2 -2.78 1.28 7.63
CA ALA A 2 -1.75 1.37 8.66
C ALA A 2 -2.33 2.01 9.93
N ASN A 3 -1.83 1.61 11.09
CA ASN A 3 -2.29 2.09 12.39
C ASN A 3 -1.16 1.98 13.43
N ALA A 4 -1.38 2.57 14.62
CA ALA A 4 -0.52 2.47 15.79
C ALA A 4 -1.18 1.65 16.92
N GLY A 5 -1.97 0.63 16.55
CA GLY A 5 -2.77 -0.20 17.45
C GLY A 5 -4.29 -0.11 17.22
N PRO A 6 -5.09 -0.85 18.01
CA PRO A 6 -6.54 -0.89 17.84
C PRO A 6 -7.18 0.51 17.84
N ASN A 7 -8.09 0.76 16.90
CA ASN A 7 -8.84 2.02 16.77
C ASN A 7 -8.00 3.28 16.48
N THR A 8 -6.81 3.14 15.88
CA THR A 8 -5.93 4.27 15.52
C THR A 8 -5.73 4.44 14.01
N ASN A 9 -6.73 4.04 13.21
CA ASN A 9 -6.67 4.28 11.76
C ASN A 9 -6.68 5.79 11.46
N GLY A 10 -5.80 6.22 10.56
CA GLY A 10 -5.78 7.57 10.00
C GLY A 10 -5.87 7.54 8.48
N SER A 11 -5.00 8.28 7.82
CA SER A 11 -4.91 8.34 6.36
C SER A 11 -3.87 7.40 5.74
N GLN A 12 -2.95 6.87 6.54
CA GLN A 12 -1.88 6.00 6.02
C GLN A 12 -2.45 4.64 5.63
N PHE A 13 -2.11 4.20 4.41
CA PHE A 13 -2.49 2.90 3.88
C PHE A 13 -1.27 2.23 3.24
N PHE A 14 -1.39 0.93 2.98
CA PHE A 14 -0.38 0.14 2.29
C PHE A 14 -1.07 -0.73 1.25
N LEU A 15 -0.31 -1.09 0.21
CA LEU A 15 -0.72 -2.07 -0.80
C LEU A 15 0.01 -3.37 -0.50
N ILE A 16 -0.70 -4.47 -0.67
CA ILE A 16 -0.15 -5.81 -0.47
C ILE A 16 0.34 -6.32 -1.83
N SER A 17 1.66 -6.46 -1.98
CA SER A 17 2.30 -7.01 -3.18
C SER A 17 3.04 -8.29 -2.81
N GLY A 18 2.37 -9.44 -2.95
CA GLY A 18 2.97 -10.75 -2.71
C GLY A 18 2.16 -11.66 -1.77
N ALA A 19 2.55 -12.94 -1.76
CA ALA A 19 1.81 -14.00 -1.05
C ALA A 19 1.75 -13.78 0.47
N SER A 20 2.73 -13.08 1.06
CA SER A 20 2.81 -12.83 2.51
C SER A 20 1.66 -11.97 3.05
N GLY A 21 0.93 -11.26 2.19
CA GLY A 21 -0.22 -10.45 2.59
C GLY A 21 -1.35 -11.21 3.26
N VAL A 22 -1.52 -12.50 2.93
CA VAL A 22 -2.52 -13.37 3.57
C VAL A 22 -2.19 -13.68 5.02
N GLY A 23 -0.93 -13.44 5.44
CA GLY A 23 -0.43 -13.67 6.79
C GLY A 23 -0.48 -12.43 7.69
N LEU A 24 -1.01 -11.30 7.20
CA LEU A 24 -1.23 -10.14 8.07
C LEU A 24 -2.27 -10.53 9.12
N PRO A 25 -1.95 -10.43 10.42
CA PRO A 25 -2.91 -10.71 11.48
C PRO A 25 -4.13 -9.76 11.35
N PRO A 26 -5.28 -10.08 11.95
CA PRO A 26 -6.53 -9.30 11.86
C PRO A 26 -6.46 -7.87 12.47
N GLN A 27 -5.25 -7.34 12.64
CA GLN A 27 -4.91 -6.04 13.18
C GLN A 27 -5.06 -4.92 12.14
N TYR A 28 -5.22 -5.24 10.86
CA TYR A 28 -5.29 -4.26 9.78
C TYR A 28 -6.60 -4.36 8.99
N ASN A 29 -7.28 -3.22 8.82
CA ASN A 29 -8.50 -3.16 8.03
C ASN A 29 -8.18 -3.23 6.52
N HIS A 30 -8.69 -4.26 5.86
CA HIS A 30 -8.73 -4.38 4.40
C HIS A 30 -9.96 -3.62 3.88
N PHE A 31 -9.77 -2.67 2.95
CA PHE A 31 -10.85 -1.78 2.48
C PHE A 31 -10.98 -1.73 0.95
N GLY A 32 -10.14 -2.45 0.21
CA GLY A 32 -10.17 -2.45 -1.25
C GLY A 32 -9.14 -3.41 -1.84
N GLN A 33 -9.18 -3.54 -3.16
CA GLN A 33 -8.23 -4.33 -3.94
C GLN A 33 -7.82 -3.55 -5.18
N VAL A 34 -6.60 -3.82 -5.66
CA VAL A 34 -6.10 -3.25 -6.90
C VAL A 34 -6.69 -4.03 -8.07
N VAL A 35 -7.39 -3.34 -8.95
CA VAL A 35 -8.07 -3.95 -10.12
C VAL A 35 -7.32 -3.75 -11.44
N LYS A 36 -6.39 -2.78 -11.49
CA LYS A 36 -5.56 -2.44 -12.65
C LYS A 36 -4.21 -1.89 -12.17
N GLY A 37 -3.14 -2.08 -12.94
CA GLY A 37 -1.81 -1.54 -12.62
C GLY A 37 -1.01 -2.38 -11.63
N LEU A 38 -1.22 -3.70 -11.58
CA LEU A 38 -0.44 -4.60 -10.72
C LEU A 38 1.05 -4.60 -11.08
N GLU A 39 1.36 -4.43 -12.36
CA GLU A 39 2.72 -4.30 -12.90
C GLU A 39 3.45 -3.08 -12.33
N ILE A 40 2.72 -1.99 -12.02
CA ILE A 40 3.30 -0.79 -11.40
C ILE A 40 3.66 -1.08 -9.95
N ILE A 41 2.81 -1.83 -9.25
CA ILE A 41 3.09 -2.27 -7.87
C ILE A 41 4.31 -3.20 -7.84
N GLU A 42 4.42 -4.10 -8.82
CA GLU A 42 5.58 -4.96 -8.98
C GLU A 42 6.87 -4.19 -9.30
N ALA A 43 6.79 -3.07 -10.04
CA ALA A 43 7.92 -2.18 -10.21
C ALA A 43 8.27 -1.43 -8.91
N MET A 44 7.26 -0.96 -8.18
CA MET A 44 7.43 -0.21 -6.92
C MET A 44 8.11 -1.03 -5.81
N GLN A 45 7.83 -2.34 -5.69
CA GLN A 45 8.47 -3.19 -4.68
C GLN A 45 9.99 -3.40 -4.90
N ASN A 46 10.49 -3.10 -6.11
CA ASN A 46 11.88 -3.33 -6.50
C ASN A 46 12.72 -2.03 -6.53
N VAL A 47 12.17 -0.90 -6.08
CA VAL A 47 12.92 0.37 -6.02
C VAL A 47 14.01 0.30 -4.95
N ASP A 48 15.13 0.98 -5.18
CA ASP A 48 16.23 1.06 -4.22
C ASP A 48 15.81 1.80 -2.95
N THR A 49 16.07 1.20 -1.79
CA THR A 49 15.71 1.72 -0.46
C THR A 49 16.95 2.00 0.39
N ASP A 50 16.77 2.83 1.41
CA ASP A 50 17.77 2.98 2.48
C ASP A 50 17.59 1.91 3.56
N HIS A 51 18.42 1.99 4.61
CA HIS A 51 18.43 1.06 5.73
C HIS A 51 17.16 1.09 6.60
N SER A 52 16.23 2.02 6.35
CA SER A 52 14.95 2.16 7.03
C SER A 52 13.77 1.86 6.09
N ASP A 53 14.02 1.11 5.01
CA ASP A 53 13.06 0.75 3.96
C ASP A 53 12.44 1.95 3.22
N ARG A 54 13.03 3.13 3.33
CA ARG A 54 12.55 4.32 2.61
C ARG A 54 13.12 4.33 1.20
N PRO A 55 12.30 4.50 0.14
CA PRO A 55 12.80 4.66 -1.22
C PRO A 55 13.78 5.84 -1.34
N ARG A 56 14.96 5.60 -1.95
CA ARG A 56 15.95 6.66 -2.20
C ARG A 56 15.45 7.67 -3.22
N THR A 57 14.81 7.17 -4.27
CA THR A 57 14.06 7.97 -5.22
C THR A 57 12.60 8.02 -4.74
N PRO A 58 12.05 9.20 -4.43
CA PRO A 58 10.69 9.30 -3.92
C PRO A 58 9.65 8.74 -4.91
N VAL A 59 8.82 7.81 -4.42
CA VAL A 59 7.62 7.33 -5.13
C VAL A 59 6.43 8.09 -4.56
N VAL A 60 5.86 9.00 -5.35
CA VAL A 60 4.87 9.98 -4.87
C VAL A 60 3.53 9.84 -5.60
N ILE A 61 2.44 10.00 -4.86
CA ILE A 61 1.09 10.13 -5.43
C ILE A 61 0.90 11.59 -5.87
N ASN A 62 0.89 11.84 -7.17
CA ASN A 62 0.72 13.19 -7.71
C ASN A 62 -0.75 13.66 -7.70
N SER A 63 -1.69 12.74 -7.94
CA SER A 63 -3.12 13.03 -7.99
C SER A 63 -3.93 11.78 -7.68
N VAL A 64 -5.14 11.97 -7.15
CA VAL A 64 -6.13 10.91 -6.94
C VAL A 64 -7.44 11.32 -7.61
N THR A 65 -7.99 10.42 -8.42
CA THR A 65 -9.33 10.58 -9.02
C THR A 65 -10.25 9.53 -8.41
N ILE A 66 -11.39 9.99 -7.90
CA ILE A 66 -12.44 9.11 -7.36
C ILE A 66 -13.52 9.00 -8.43
N SER A 67 -13.79 7.76 -8.85
CA SER A 67 -14.85 7.43 -9.80
C SER A 67 -15.72 6.31 -9.24
N VAL A 68 -16.97 6.27 -9.66
CA VAL A 68 -17.83 5.11 -9.45
C VAL A 68 -17.50 4.12 -10.56
N ALA A 69 -17.29 2.85 -10.22
CA ALA A 69 -17.17 1.80 -11.24
C ALA A 69 -18.54 1.57 -11.87
N ASP A 70 -18.57 1.40 -13.20
CA ASP A 70 -19.79 1.05 -13.95
C ASP A 70 -20.38 -0.30 -13.51
#